data_AF-A0A5N6RDK0-F1
#
_entry.id   AF-A0A5N6RDK0-F1
#
_cell.length_a   1.000
_cell.length_b   1.000
_cell.length_c   1.000
_cell.angle_alpha   90.00
_cell.angle_beta   90.00
_cell.angle_gamma   90.00
#
_symmetry.space_group_name_H-M   'P 1'
#
loop_
_entity.id
_entity.type
_entity.pdbx_description
1 polymer ?
#
loop_
_entity_poly.entity_id
_entity_poly.type
_entity_poly.pdbx_seq_one_letter_code
_entity_poly.pdbx_strand_id
1 'polypeptide(L)'
;MRGGSSWVGVVWRGLGKKTSHSSYSSPPKYPSVLPDAWIPSTKHHRLQSSGIFRLNEDPSVHGIIVQLPLPQHLDEEKIMTVVSPEKDVDGFHPLNMGNLAMRGREPLFIPCASKGCIELLLRLGVEIVGKKSVVIGRSKIVGLPTSFLLQRHHATVSTVHAFTKNPEQITSQADIVITDVGIPNIVRGHWLKPGAVVIDMGTNLVKDPNSRHGFRVTGDVCFEEAIKVVSAITPVPGGVGPVTISMLLSNTLDSAKRAFGFSST
;
A
#
# COMPACT_ATOMS: atom_id res chain seq x y z
N MET A 1 6.02 -14.94 21.65
CA MET A 1 7.19 -15.31 20.83
C MET A 1 6.96 -16.67 20.19
N ARG A 2 6.73 -16.72 18.87
CA ARG A 2 7.04 -17.82 17.92
C ARG A 2 6.52 -17.42 16.53
N GLY A 3 7.42 -17.39 15.55
CA GLY A 3 7.11 -17.78 14.17
C GLY A 3 6.51 -16.74 13.21
N GLY A 4 6.88 -15.46 13.28
CA GLY A 4 6.65 -14.54 12.17
C GLY A 4 7.74 -14.76 11.12
N SER A 5 7.45 -15.50 10.06
CA SER A 5 8.32 -15.63 8.89
C SER A 5 8.47 -14.25 8.25
N SER A 6 9.51 -13.52 8.63
CA SER A 6 9.88 -12.24 8.07
C SER A 6 10.68 -12.53 6.81
N TRP A 7 10.22 -12.02 5.67
CA TRP A 7 10.81 -12.28 4.37
C TRP A 7 11.20 -10.96 3.71
N VAL A 8 12.15 -10.99 2.77
CA VAL A 8 12.46 -9.86 1.89
C VAL A 8 12.22 -10.33 0.46
N GLY A 9 11.24 -9.72 -0.23
CA GLY A 9 10.99 -9.91 -1.68
C GLY A 9 9.80 -10.77 -2.05
N VAL A 10 8.78 -10.18 -2.70
CA VAL A 10 8.03 -10.86 -3.77
C VAL A 10 8.57 -10.29 -5.08
N VAL A 11 9.03 -11.17 -5.97
CA VAL A 11 9.66 -10.81 -7.24
C VAL A 11 8.70 -11.12 -8.38
N TRP A 12 8.37 -10.14 -9.20
CA TRP A 12 7.54 -10.37 -10.39
C TRP A 12 8.40 -10.44 -11.65
N ARG A 13 8.50 -11.64 -12.24
CA ARG A 13 9.12 -11.86 -13.56
C ARG A 13 8.04 -11.72 -14.64
N GLY A 14 8.31 -10.89 -15.65
CA GLY A 14 7.41 -10.72 -16.79
C GLY A 14 7.34 -11.97 -17.68
N LEU A 15 6.27 -12.11 -18.47
CA LEU A 15 6.08 -13.20 -19.43
C LEU A 15 7.17 -13.17 -20.51
N GLY A 16 8.09 -14.14 -20.47
CA GLY A 16 9.08 -14.33 -21.54
C GLY A 16 8.43 -14.70 -22.87
N LYS A 17 9.05 -14.27 -23.99
CA LYS A 17 8.65 -14.66 -25.35
C LYS A 17 8.68 -16.19 -25.48
N LYS A 18 7.51 -16.82 -25.64
CA LYS A 18 7.42 -18.23 -26.03
C LYS A 18 7.75 -18.36 -27.53
N THR A 19 8.83 -19.07 -27.84
CA THR A 19 9.05 -19.66 -29.16
C THR A 19 8.11 -20.85 -29.36
N SER A 20 7.73 -21.05 -30.62
CA SER A 20 6.61 -21.86 -31.13
C SER A 20 6.71 -23.38 -30.96
N HIS A 21 5.54 -24.04 -31.07
CA HIS A 21 5.22 -25.47 -31.33
C HIS A 21 5.05 -26.41 -30.13
N SER A 22 3.80 -26.79 -29.83
CA SER A 22 3.30 -28.18 -29.67
C SER A 22 1.91 -28.22 -29.02
N SER A 23 1.15 -29.25 -29.39
CA SER A 23 -0.29 -29.53 -29.31
C SER A 23 -1.01 -29.44 -27.95
N TYR A 24 -2.30 -29.08 -28.02
CA TYR A 24 -3.28 -29.07 -26.94
C TYR A 24 -3.60 -30.47 -26.40
N SER A 25 -3.41 -30.69 -25.10
CA SER A 25 -4.16 -31.66 -24.30
C SER A 25 -3.87 -31.49 -22.80
N SER A 26 -4.79 -30.82 -22.08
CA SER A 26 -5.04 -30.80 -20.61
C SER A 26 -5.50 -29.41 -20.16
N PRO A 27 -6.40 -29.28 -19.16
CA PRO A 27 -6.81 -27.97 -18.63
C PRO A 27 -5.59 -27.21 -18.13
N PRO A 28 -5.53 -25.87 -18.27
CA PRO A 28 -4.36 -25.12 -17.89
C PRO A 28 -4.12 -25.29 -16.40
N LYS A 29 -3.07 -26.04 -16.04
CA LYS A 29 -2.43 -25.89 -14.74
C LYS A 29 -2.04 -24.42 -14.67
N TYR A 30 -2.68 -23.68 -13.76
CA TYR A 30 -2.24 -22.32 -13.44
C TYR A 30 -0.71 -22.35 -13.30
N PRO A 31 0.04 -21.52 -14.05
CA PRO A 31 1.47 -21.49 -13.85
C PRO A 31 1.69 -21.14 -12.38
N SER A 32 2.45 -21.98 -11.69
CA SER A 32 2.95 -21.68 -10.36
C SER A 32 3.88 -20.48 -10.49
N VAL A 33 3.32 -19.26 -10.43
CA VAL A 33 4.09 -18.02 -10.30
C VAL A 33 4.56 -17.95 -8.85
N LEU A 34 5.46 -18.86 -8.47
CA LEU A 34 6.24 -18.70 -7.25
C LEU A 34 7.42 -17.78 -7.61
N PRO A 35 7.66 -16.70 -6.87
CA PRO A 35 8.79 -15.82 -7.12
C PRO A 35 10.12 -16.56 -6.86
N ASP A 36 11.04 -16.50 -7.82
CA ASP A 36 12.30 -17.28 -7.85
C ASP A 36 13.40 -16.79 -6.88
N ALA A 37 13.17 -15.74 -6.09
CA ALA A 37 14.21 -15.18 -5.22
C ALA A 37 13.66 -14.64 -3.91
N TRP A 38 13.69 -15.49 -2.88
CA TRP A 38 13.47 -15.12 -1.49
C TRP A 38 14.82 -14.89 -0.82
N ILE A 39 14.98 -13.75 -0.14
CA ILE A 39 16.15 -13.50 0.70
C ILE A 39 15.72 -13.70 2.16
N PRO A 40 16.20 -14.76 2.85
CA PRO A 40 15.84 -15.00 4.24
C PRO A 40 16.27 -13.85 5.14
N SER A 41 15.37 -13.45 6.05
CA SER A 41 15.62 -12.38 7.02
C SER A 41 16.67 -12.71 8.08
N THR A 42 17.06 -13.98 8.20
CA THR A 42 18.15 -14.46 9.08
C THR A 42 19.55 -14.09 8.59
N LYS A 43 19.67 -13.59 7.35
CA LYS A 43 20.96 -13.23 6.76
C LYS A 43 21.41 -11.85 7.22
N HIS A 44 22.72 -11.68 7.42
CA HIS A 44 23.33 -10.37 7.67
C HIS A 44 23.02 -9.37 6.55
N HIS A 45 22.94 -8.08 6.89
CA HIS A 45 22.66 -6.97 5.97
C HIS A 45 23.41 -7.06 4.63
N ARG A 46 24.72 -7.36 4.65
CA ARG A 46 25.53 -7.50 3.42
C ARG A 46 25.02 -8.56 2.44
N LEU A 47 24.51 -9.68 2.94
CA LEU A 47 23.97 -10.77 2.13
C LEU A 47 22.57 -10.48 1.59
N GLN A 48 21.84 -9.56 2.24
CA GLN A 48 20.56 -9.10 1.73
C GLN A 48 20.74 -8.08 0.62
N SER A 49 21.64 -7.11 0.84
CA SER A 49 22.01 -6.15 -0.20
C SER A 49 22.51 -6.86 -1.46
N SER A 50 23.36 -7.89 -1.33
CA SER A 50 23.84 -8.66 -2.50
C SER A 50 22.72 -9.37 -3.27
N GLY A 51 21.67 -9.84 -2.58
CA GLY A 51 20.49 -10.41 -3.24
C GLY A 51 19.68 -9.34 -3.98
N ILE A 52 19.46 -8.18 -3.36
CA ILE A 52 18.73 -7.06 -3.99
C ILE A 52 19.50 -6.54 -5.21
N PHE A 53 20.83 -6.41 -5.12
CA PHE A 53 21.67 -6.01 -6.27
C PHE A 53 21.48 -6.95 -7.46
N ARG A 54 21.45 -8.27 -7.24
CA ARG A 54 21.18 -9.23 -8.32
C ARG A 54 19.80 -9.03 -8.96
N LEU A 55 18.79 -8.66 -8.19
CA LEU A 55 17.43 -8.40 -8.70
C LEU A 55 17.36 -7.06 -9.45
N ASN A 56 18.09 -6.04 -9.00
CA ASN A 56 18.22 -4.78 -9.71
C ASN A 56 18.83 -4.99 -11.10
N GLU A 57 19.87 -5.81 -11.21
CA GLU A 57 20.55 -6.08 -12.49
C GLU A 57 19.82 -7.09 -13.39
N ASP A 58 18.86 -7.88 -12.88
CA ASP A 58 18.16 -8.89 -13.69
C ASP A 58 17.10 -8.25 -14.60
N PRO A 59 17.29 -8.20 -15.94
CA PRO A 59 16.36 -7.54 -16.85
C PRO A 59 15.01 -8.23 -16.98
N SER A 60 14.86 -9.47 -16.49
CA SER A 60 13.56 -10.16 -16.47
C SER A 60 12.71 -9.83 -15.24
N VAL A 61 13.30 -9.15 -14.24
CA VAL A 61 12.63 -8.66 -13.04
C VAL A 61 12.25 -7.20 -13.25
N HIS A 62 10.96 -6.90 -13.13
CA HIS A 62 10.42 -5.54 -13.32
C HIS A 62 9.93 -4.91 -12.02
N GLY A 63 9.65 -5.73 -11.00
CA GLY A 63 9.17 -5.25 -9.72
C GLY A 63 9.85 -5.96 -8.56
N ILE A 64 10.31 -5.17 -7.60
CA ILE A 64 10.88 -5.59 -6.33
C ILE A 64 10.05 -4.94 -5.23
N ILE A 65 9.57 -5.76 -4.29
CA ILE A 65 8.98 -5.28 -3.04
C ILE A 65 9.84 -5.65 -1.85
N VAL A 66 9.79 -4.84 -0.80
CA VAL A 66 10.41 -5.16 0.50
C VAL A 66 9.28 -5.39 1.48
N GLN A 67 9.07 -6.65 1.87
CA GLN A 67 8.00 -6.99 2.79
C GLN A 67 8.34 -6.49 4.21
N LEU A 68 7.52 -5.55 4.70
CA LEU A 68 7.64 -4.95 6.03
C LEU A 68 6.68 -5.64 7.04
N PRO A 69 6.95 -5.53 8.36
CA PRO A 69 8.14 -4.94 8.97
C PRO A 69 9.37 -5.85 8.84
N LEU A 70 10.56 -5.25 8.81
CA LEU A 70 11.80 -6.02 8.87
C LEU A 70 12.11 -6.45 10.30
N PRO A 71 12.87 -7.55 10.51
CA PRO A 71 13.42 -7.87 11.81
C PRO A 71 14.26 -6.72 12.37
N GLN A 72 14.20 -6.51 13.69
CA GLN A 72 14.81 -5.36 14.38
C GLN A 72 16.30 -5.14 14.12
N HIS A 73 17.05 -6.18 13.76
CA HIS A 73 18.49 -6.08 13.50
C HIS A 73 18.81 -5.57 12.08
N LEU A 74 17.79 -5.36 11.24
CA LEU A 74 17.91 -4.86 9.88
C LEU A 74 17.48 -3.40 9.81
N ASP A 75 18.17 -2.67 8.95
CA ASP A 75 17.92 -1.25 8.70
C ASP A 75 16.99 -1.12 7.49
N GLU A 76 15.71 -0.83 7.75
CA GLU A 76 14.69 -0.66 6.72
C GLU A 76 15.07 0.41 5.70
N GLU A 77 15.65 1.53 6.14
CA GLU A 77 15.98 2.64 5.26
C GLU A 77 17.13 2.27 4.31
N LYS A 78 18.16 1.60 4.83
CA LYS A 78 19.23 1.07 3.98
C LYS A 78 18.71 0.05 2.97
N ILE A 79 17.82 -0.86 3.40
CA ILE A 79 17.29 -1.90 2.52
C ILE A 79 16.41 -1.31 1.42
N MET A 80 15.52 -0.37 1.76
CA MET A 80 14.67 0.32 0.78
C MET A 80 15.49 1.13 -0.22
N THR A 81 16.57 1.78 0.22
CA THR A 81 17.43 2.60 -0.66
C THR A 81 18.30 1.77 -1.61
N VAL A 82 18.49 0.48 -1.33
CA VAL A 82 19.24 -0.43 -2.22
C VAL A 82 18.38 -0.90 -3.40
N VAL A 83 17.05 -0.84 -3.30
CA VAL A 83 16.15 -1.18 -4.42
C VAL A 83 16.27 -0.10 -5.50
N SER A 84 16.47 -0.48 -6.76
CA SER A 84 16.51 0.48 -7.87
C SER A 84 15.18 1.25 -7.95
N PRO A 85 15.20 2.60 -8.08
CA PRO A 85 13.99 3.41 -8.22
C PRO A 85 13.07 2.97 -9.36
N GLU A 86 13.64 2.41 -10.42
CA GLU A 86 12.94 1.92 -11.61
C GLU A 86 12.21 0.60 -11.37
N LYS A 87 12.58 -0.16 -10.31
CA LYS A 87 11.94 -1.43 -9.93
C LYS A 87 11.25 -1.40 -8.56
N ASP A 88 11.26 -0.27 -7.87
CA ASP A 88 10.58 -0.03 -6.59
C ASP A 88 9.05 0.08 -6.77
N VAL A 89 8.40 -1.04 -7.09
CA VAL A 89 6.96 -1.06 -7.39
C VAL A 89 6.08 -0.80 -6.16
N ASP A 90 6.66 -0.85 -4.96
CA ASP A 90 6.01 -0.40 -3.72
C ASP A 90 6.08 1.13 -3.53
N GLY A 91 6.95 1.84 -4.24
CA GLY A 91 7.06 3.29 -4.20
C GLY A 91 7.68 3.86 -2.91
N PHE A 92 8.41 3.05 -2.13
CA PHE A 92 9.00 3.48 -0.86
C PHE A 92 10.41 4.05 -0.99
N HIS A 93 11.03 3.96 -2.16
CA HIS A 93 12.34 4.55 -2.40
C HIS A 93 12.29 6.06 -2.15
N PRO A 94 13.27 6.66 -1.44
CA PRO A 94 13.26 8.08 -1.10
C PRO A 94 13.09 9.02 -2.30
N LEU A 95 13.61 8.64 -3.48
CA LEU A 95 13.39 9.39 -4.72
C LEU A 95 11.92 9.41 -5.17
N ASN A 96 11.20 8.29 -5.07
CA ASN A 96 9.77 8.25 -5.37
C ASN A 96 8.99 9.12 -4.38
N MET A 97 9.27 8.98 -3.09
CA MET A 97 8.63 9.80 -2.05
C MET A 97 8.95 11.30 -2.19
N GLY A 98 10.20 11.65 -2.50
CA GLY A 98 10.63 13.03 -2.74
C GLY A 98 9.96 13.63 -3.97
N ASN A 99 9.93 12.90 -5.08
CA ASN A 99 9.23 13.33 -6.29
C ASN A 99 7.73 13.49 -6.03
N LEU A 100 7.10 12.58 -5.27
CA LEU A 100 5.70 12.69 -4.86
C LEU A 100 5.44 13.97 -4.05
N ALA A 101 6.34 14.33 -3.12
CA ALA A 101 6.18 15.54 -2.30
C ALA A 101 6.41 16.85 -3.08
N MET A 102 7.22 16.83 -4.14
CA MET A 102 7.58 18.03 -4.89
C MET A 102 6.58 18.34 -6.01
N ARG A 103 6.01 19.55 -6.00
CA ARG A 103 5.17 20.03 -7.11
C ARG A 103 6.00 20.12 -8.40
N GLY A 104 5.42 19.66 -9.51
CA GLY A 104 6.07 19.67 -10.84
C GLY A 104 7.07 18.54 -11.08
N ARG A 105 7.17 17.57 -10.14
CA ARG A 105 7.90 16.31 -10.36
C ARG A 105 6.92 15.15 -10.35
N GLU A 106 7.22 14.10 -11.08
CA GLU A 106 6.44 12.86 -11.06
C GLU A 106 7.28 11.71 -10.53
N PRO A 107 6.79 10.95 -9.53
CA PRO A 107 7.45 9.74 -9.09
C PRO A 107 7.29 8.64 -10.14
N LEU A 108 8.24 7.69 -10.19
CA LEU A 108 8.10 6.51 -11.05
C LEU A 108 6.99 5.58 -10.55
N PHE A 109 6.81 5.57 -9.24
CA PHE A 109 5.79 4.79 -8.54
C PHE A 109 5.18 5.58 -7.39
N ILE A 110 3.88 5.43 -7.24
CA ILE A 110 3.12 5.90 -6.07
C ILE A 110 2.91 4.70 -5.14
N PRO A 111 3.07 4.86 -3.81
CA PRO A 111 2.79 3.80 -2.85
C PRO A 111 1.45 3.11 -3.07
N CYS A 112 1.46 1.80 -3.21
CA CYS A 112 0.30 0.99 -3.64
C CYS A 112 -0.94 1.24 -2.80
N ALA A 113 -0.76 1.31 -1.47
CA ALA A 113 -1.82 1.57 -0.51
C ALA A 113 -2.44 2.97 -0.69
N SER A 114 -1.59 3.99 -0.91
CA SER A 114 -2.03 5.37 -1.10
C SER A 114 -2.68 5.56 -2.48
N LYS A 115 -2.12 4.94 -3.53
CA LYS A 115 -2.71 4.87 -4.88
C LYS A 115 -4.11 4.22 -4.81
N GLY A 116 -4.25 3.17 -4.01
CA GLY A 116 -5.52 2.46 -3.80
C GLY A 116 -6.58 3.32 -3.12
N CYS A 117 -6.19 4.16 -2.15
CA CYS A 117 -7.11 5.12 -1.53
C CYS A 117 -7.67 6.11 -2.56
N ILE A 118 -6.80 6.70 -3.39
CA ILE A 118 -7.22 7.64 -4.43
C ILE A 118 -8.10 6.94 -5.46
N GLU A 119 -7.71 5.75 -5.94
CA GLU A 119 -8.49 4.97 -6.91
C GLU A 119 -9.90 4.66 -6.40
N LEU A 120 -10.05 4.32 -5.12
CA LEU A 120 -11.35 4.09 -4.50
C LEU A 120 -12.21 5.36 -4.49
N LEU A 121 -11.65 6.51 -4.11
CA LEU A 121 -12.37 7.79 -4.14
C LEU A 121 -12.84 8.12 -5.56
N LEU A 122 -11.96 7.99 -6.55
CA LEU A 122 -12.28 8.26 -7.95
C LEU A 122 -13.37 7.32 -8.49
N ARG A 123 -13.28 6.01 -8.21
CA ARG A 123 -14.29 5.03 -8.62
C ARG A 123 -15.66 5.24 -7.98
N LEU A 124 -15.68 5.79 -6.76
CA LEU A 124 -16.91 6.17 -6.06
C LEU A 124 -17.48 7.52 -6.57
N GLY A 125 -16.80 8.21 -7.49
CA GLY A 125 -17.22 9.52 -7.97
C GLY A 125 -17.07 10.63 -6.92
N VAL A 126 -16.20 10.44 -5.93
CA VAL A 126 -15.96 11.42 -4.88
C VAL A 126 -15.12 12.56 -5.44
N GLU A 127 -15.67 13.77 -5.44
CA GLU A 127 -14.92 14.98 -5.76
C GLU A 127 -13.88 15.25 -4.66
N ILE A 128 -12.59 15.23 -5.00
CA ILE A 128 -11.48 15.49 -4.05
C ILE A 128 -11.12 16.99 -4.02
N VAL A 129 -11.22 17.67 -5.17
CA VAL A 129 -10.80 19.07 -5.34
C VAL A 129 -11.55 19.97 -4.36
N GLY A 130 -10.80 20.77 -3.59
CA GLY A 130 -11.34 21.73 -2.63
C GLY A 130 -11.93 21.13 -1.36
N LYS A 131 -12.02 19.80 -1.23
CA LYS A 131 -12.52 19.15 -0.01
C LYS A 131 -11.56 19.26 1.15
N LYS A 132 -12.09 19.22 2.37
CA LYS A 132 -11.29 19.00 3.58
C LYS A 132 -11.05 17.50 3.75
N SER A 133 -9.80 17.10 3.78
CA SER A 133 -9.41 15.70 4.01
C SER A 133 -8.60 15.58 5.28
N VAL A 134 -8.88 14.53 6.06
CA VAL A 134 -8.10 14.17 7.25
C VAL A 134 -7.46 12.81 7.02
N VAL A 135 -6.14 12.75 7.20
CA VAL A 135 -5.39 11.49 7.24
C VAL A 135 -5.01 11.22 8.69
N ILE A 136 -5.54 10.16 9.28
CA ILE A 136 -5.27 9.75 10.66
C ILE A 136 -4.20 8.68 10.63
N GLY A 137 -2.97 9.07 10.95
CA GLY A 137 -1.78 8.25 10.75
C GLY A 137 -0.75 8.96 9.89
N ARG A 138 0.53 8.75 10.19
CA ARG A 138 1.66 9.36 9.46
C ARG A 138 2.75 8.34 9.12
N SER A 139 2.35 7.08 8.92
CA SER A 139 3.29 6.04 8.51
C SER A 139 3.94 6.41 7.17
N LYS A 140 5.14 5.88 6.93
CA LYS A 140 5.85 6.05 5.66
C LYS A 140 5.13 5.32 4.50
N ILE A 141 4.31 4.32 4.83
CA ILE A 141 3.70 3.38 3.88
C ILE A 141 2.37 3.92 3.34
N VAL A 142 1.55 4.51 4.22
CA VAL A 142 0.20 4.94 3.86
C VAL A 142 -0.03 6.41 4.24
N GLY A 143 0.07 6.76 5.52
CA GLY A 143 -0.38 8.07 6.00
C GLY A 143 0.31 9.26 5.31
N LEU A 144 1.65 9.28 5.32
CA LEU A 144 2.42 10.35 4.70
C LEU A 144 2.20 10.44 3.17
N PRO A 145 2.39 9.38 2.37
CA PRO A 145 2.16 9.46 0.92
C PRO A 145 0.72 9.79 0.55
N THR A 146 -0.27 9.29 1.30
CA THR A 146 -1.68 9.63 1.07
C THR A 146 -1.94 11.12 1.28
N SER A 147 -1.31 11.73 2.28
CA SER A 147 -1.43 13.17 2.52
C SER A 147 -0.90 14.02 1.35
N PHE A 148 0.18 13.57 0.69
CA PHE A 148 0.72 14.25 -0.50
C PHE A 148 -0.17 14.03 -1.73
N LEU A 149 -0.70 12.82 -1.93
CA LEU A 149 -1.60 12.55 -3.05
C LEU A 149 -2.88 13.38 -2.96
N LEU A 150 -3.51 13.45 -1.79
CA LEU A 150 -4.69 14.29 -1.59
C LEU A 150 -4.40 15.78 -1.90
N GLN A 151 -3.24 16.29 -1.50
CA GLN A 151 -2.81 17.65 -1.86
C GLN A 151 -2.60 17.82 -3.38
N ARG A 152 -2.04 16.82 -4.06
CA ARG A 152 -1.91 16.81 -5.53
C ARG A 152 -3.27 16.79 -6.23
N HIS A 153 -4.28 16.18 -5.61
CA HIS A 153 -5.68 16.25 -6.03
C HIS A 153 -6.42 17.50 -5.51
N HIS A 154 -5.68 18.52 -5.05
CA HIS A 154 -6.19 19.81 -4.63
C HIS A 154 -7.12 19.79 -3.40
N ALA A 155 -7.00 18.78 -2.53
CA ALA A 155 -7.66 18.79 -1.23
C ALA A 155 -6.91 19.67 -0.22
N THR A 156 -7.64 20.22 0.75
CA THR A 156 -7.06 20.79 1.97
C THR A 156 -6.85 19.67 2.99
N VAL A 157 -5.60 19.32 3.29
CA VAL A 157 -5.27 18.12 4.06
C VAL A 157 -4.80 18.45 5.48
N SER A 158 -5.36 17.77 6.47
CA SER A 158 -4.86 17.75 7.85
C SER A 158 -4.38 16.35 8.23
N THR A 159 -3.18 16.23 8.79
CA THR A 159 -2.66 14.96 9.29
C THR A 159 -2.82 14.87 10.80
N VAL A 160 -3.59 13.88 11.26
CA VAL A 160 -3.81 13.57 12.67
C VAL A 160 -2.88 12.44 13.10
N HIS A 161 -2.27 12.56 14.28
CA HIS A 161 -1.34 11.57 14.83
C HIS A 161 -1.44 11.50 16.36
N ALA A 162 -0.69 10.59 16.98
CA ALA A 162 -0.76 10.33 18.43
C ALA A 162 -0.56 11.57 19.35
N PHE A 163 0.12 12.61 18.87
CA PHE A 163 0.35 13.85 19.61
C PHE A 163 -0.63 14.99 19.29
N THR A 164 -1.61 14.75 18.42
CA THR A 164 -2.61 15.75 18.03
C THR A 164 -3.59 15.96 19.18
N LYS A 165 -3.83 17.22 19.56
CA LYS A 165 -4.87 17.57 20.54
C LYS A 165 -6.23 17.63 19.85
N ASN A 166 -7.26 17.10 20.52
CA ASN A 166 -8.65 17.04 20.04
C ASN A 166 -8.79 16.46 18.61
N PRO A 167 -8.23 15.27 18.33
CA PRO A 167 -8.28 14.65 17.01
C PRO A 167 -9.72 14.50 16.46
N GLU A 168 -10.70 14.28 17.34
CA GLU A 168 -12.12 14.20 17.02
C GLU A 168 -12.69 15.51 16.46
N GLN A 169 -12.23 16.66 16.96
CA GLN A 169 -12.69 17.97 16.50
C GLN A 169 -12.15 18.30 15.10
N ILE A 170 -10.93 17.84 14.80
CA ILE A 170 -10.32 18.01 13.47
C ILE A 170 -11.00 17.07 12.47
N THR A 171 -11.20 15.81 12.86
CA THR A 171 -11.81 14.79 12.00
C THR A 171 -13.26 15.11 11.65
N SER A 172 -14.02 15.70 12.59
CA SER A 172 -15.45 16.01 12.39
C SER A 172 -15.72 17.14 11.38
N GLN A 173 -14.67 17.80 10.88
CA GLN A 173 -14.76 18.82 9.84
C GLN A 173 -14.43 18.28 8.44
N ALA A 174 -13.96 17.04 8.34
CA ALA A 174 -13.47 16.47 7.09
C ALA A 174 -14.59 15.90 6.22
N ASP A 175 -14.51 16.16 4.92
CA ASP A 175 -15.35 15.52 3.90
C ASP A 175 -14.81 14.12 3.55
N ILE A 176 -13.49 13.93 3.65
CA ILE A 176 -12.79 12.67 3.37
C ILE A 176 -11.92 12.31 4.58
N VAL A 177 -12.05 11.10 5.10
CA VAL A 177 -11.22 10.58 6.19
C VAL A 177 -10.50 9.32 5.73
N ILE A 178 -9.18 9.28 5.90
CA ILE A 178 -8.36 8.09 5.62
C ILE A 178 -7.62 7.71 6.90
N THR A 179 -7.75 6.46 7.36
CA THR A 179 -7.14 5.99 8.61
C THR A 179 -6.06 4.95 8.34
N ASP A 180 -4.91 5.08 9.01
CA ASP A 180 -3.78 4.14 9.02
C ASP A 180 -3.05 4.24 10.37
N VAL A 181 -3.72 3.77 11.42
CA VAL A 181 -3.26 3.86 12.81
C VAL A 181 -2.85 2.49 13.35
N GLY A 182 -3.57 1.43 12.97
CA GLY A 182 -3.35 0.09 13.52
C GLY A 182 -3.85 -0.03 14.97
N ILE A 183 -4.95 0.66 15.30
CA ILE A 183 -5.61 0.55 16.60
C ILE A 183 -7.10 0.29 16.35
N PRO A 184 -7.64 -0.86 16.78
CA PRO A 184 -8.99 -1.26 16.43
C PRO A 184 -10.04 -0.31 16.99
N ASN A 185 -10.94 0.17 16.13
CA ASN A 185 -12.10 1.00 16.49
C ASN A 185 -11.76 2.32 17.24
N ILE A 186 -10.57 2.88 17.04
CA ILE A 186 -10.17 4.16 17.63
C ILE A 186 -11.02 5.32 17.10
N VAL A 187 -11.38 5.31 15.82
CA VAL A 187 -12.23 6.34 15.22
C VAL A 187 -13.68 5.95 15.42
N ARG A 188 -14.41 6.75 16.19
CA ARG A 188 -15.82 6.54 16.53
C ARG A 188 -16.74 7.37 15.66
N GLY A 189 -18.03 7.03 15.62
CA GLY A 189 -19.01 7.74 14.77
C GLY A 189 -19.05 9.26 15.01
N HIS A 190 -18.89 9.70 16.27
CA HIS A 190 -18.87 11.13 16.62
C HIS A 190 -17.65 11.90 16.11
N TRP A 191 -16.61 11.21 15.62
CA TRP A 191 -15.46 11.84 14.97
C TRP A 191 -15.75 12.22 13.53
N LEU A 192 -16.81 11.69 12.93
CA LEU A 192 -17.05 11.73 11.49
C LEU A 192 -18.10 12.78 11.17
N LYS A 193 -17.83 13.60 10.15
CA LYS A 193 -18.80 14.54 9.61
C LYS A 193 -19.95 13.77 8.95
N PRO A 194 -21.23 14.16 9.17
CA PRO A 194 -22.34 13.61 8.39
C PRO A 194 -22.10 13.75 6.89
N GLY A 195 -22.24 12.64 6.16
CA GLY A 195 -22.02 12.58 4.71
C GLY A 195 -20.55 12.48 4.26
N ALA A 196 -19.58 12.38 5.18
CA ALA A 196 -18.18 12.15 4.82
C ALA A 196 -17.97 10.82 4.07
N VAL A 197 -16.82 10.67 3.41
CA VAL A 197 -16.35 9.41 2.86
C VAL A 197 -15.17 8.92 3.68
N VAL A 198 -15.17 7.64 4.06
CA VAL A 198 -14.15 7.05 4.92
C VAL A 198 -13.43 5.90 4.22
N ILE A 199 -12.10 5.95 4.16
CA ILE A 199 -11.25 4.85 3.75
C ILE A 199 -10.47 4.34 4.97
N ASP A 200 -10.82 3.14 5.42
CA ASP A 200 -10.20 2.47 6.56
C ASP A 200 -9.11 1.51 6.09
N MET A 201 -7.85 1.90 6.29
CA MET A 201 -6.67 1.07 6.00
C MET A 201 -6.25 0.21 7.19
N GLY A 202 -6.86 0.42 8.36
CA GLY A 202 -6.58 -0.32 9.56
C GLY A 202 -6.79 -1.81 9.33
N THR A 203 -5.81 -2.62 9.72
CA THR A 203 -5.91 -4.08 9.66
C THR A 203 -5.48 -4.65 10.99
N ASN A 204 -6.43 -4.73 11.92
CA ASN A 204 -6.19 -5.09 13.31
C ASN A 204 -6.64 -6.51 13.60
N LEU A 205 -5.74 -7.34 14.15
CA LEU A 205 -6.07 -8.69 14.63
C LEU A 205 -6.61 -8.60 16.06
N VAL A 206 -7.89 -8.86 16.24
CA VAL A 206 -8.56 -8.87 17.54
C VAL A 206 -8.87 -10.29 17.94
N LYS A 207 -8.47 -10.70 19.14
CA LYS A 207 -8.76 -12.04 19.67
C LYS A 207 -10.28 -12.29 19.66
N ASP A 208 -10.66 -13.44 19.13
CA ASP A 208 -12.04 -13.86 19.03
C ASP A 208 -12.10 -15.39 19.20
N PRO A 209 -12.47 -15.88 20.40
CA PRO A 209 -12.56 -17.31 20.67
C PRO A 209 -13.59 -18.05 19.80
N ASN A 210 -14.57 -17.32 19.24
CA ASN A 210 -15.62 -17.90 18.41
C ASN A 210 -15.22 -17.94 16.92
N SER A 211 -14.13 -17.27 16.54
CA SER A 211 -13.57 -17.35 15.19
C SER A 211 -12.79 -18.65 15.01
N ARG A 212 -12.90 -19.24 13.81
CA ARG A 212 -12.14 -20.44 13.40
C ARG A 212 -10.63 -20.32 13.64
N HIS A 213 -10.09 -19.11 13.56
CA HIS A 213 -8.65 -18.86 13.69
C HIS A 213 -8.26 -18.26 15.06
N GLY A 214 -9.20 -18.11 15.99
CA GLY A 214 -8.98 -17.48 17.30
C GLY A 214 -8.86 -15.95 17.27
N PHE A 215 -9.07 -15.35 16.11
CA PHE A 215 -9.08 -13.90 15.92
C PHE A 215 -10.03 -13.48 14.79
N ARG A 216 -10.44 -12.22 14.83
CA ARG A 216 -11.13 -11.51 13.74
C ARG A 216 -10.30 -10.32 13.29
N VAL A 217 -10.49 -9.91 12.04
CA VAL A 217 -9.85 -8.72 11.48
C VAL A 217 -10.83 -7.56 11.56
N THR A 218 -10.38 -6.40 12.04
CA THR A 218 -11.19 -5.18 12.11
C THR A 218 -10.37 -3.96 11.73
N GLY A 219 -11.04 -2.90 11.29
CA GLY A 219 -10.42 -1.64 10.92
C GLY A 219 -10.10 -0.73 12.10
N ASP A 220 -9.55 0.44 11.80
CA ASP A 220 -9.33 1.51 12.79
C ASP A 220 -10.63 2.25 13.13
N VAL A 221 -11.62 2.17 12.23
CA VAL A 221 -12.93 2.83 12.37
C VAL A 221 -13.95 1.85 12.94
N CYS A 222 -14.76 2.33 13.88
CA CYS A 222 -15.93 1.59 14.35
C CYS A 222 -17.00 1.58 13.26
N PHE A 223 -16.97 0.56 12.40
CA PHE A 223 -17.81 0.43 11.21
C PHE A 223 -19.31 0.63 11.53
N GLU A 224 -19.82 -0.03 12.58
CA GLU A 224 -21.24 0.01 12.99
C GLU A 224 -21.73 1.41 13.41
N GLU A 225 -20.82 2.27 13.87
CA GLU A 225 -21.15 3.66 14.17
C GLU A 225 -21.02 4.52 12.92
N ALA A 226 -19.97 4.30 12.13
CA ALA A 226 -19.66 5.09 10.96
C ALA A 226 -20.75 4.99 9.88
N ILE A 227 -21.26 3.78 9.59
CA ILE A 227 -22.30 3.57 8.55
C ILE A 227 -23.59 4.36 8.79
N LYS A 228 -23.83 4.83 10.02
CA LYS A 228 -25.01 5.63 10.38
C LYS A 228 -24.80 7.13 10.13
N VAL A 229 -23.58 7.55 9.82
CA VAL A 229 -23.17 8.96 9.74
C VAL A 229 -22.64 9.31 8.35
N VAL A 230 -21.80 8.44 7.79
CA VAL A 230 -21.02 8.72 6.58
C VAL A 230 -21.77 8.28 5.32
N SER A 231 -21.44 8.89 4.17
CA SER A 231 -22.04 8.54 2.89
C SER A 231 -21.45 7.26 2.30
N ALA A 232 -20.17 6.99 2.58
CA ALA A 232 -19.50 5.75 2.20
C ALA A 232 -18.37 5.41 3.17
N ILE A 233 -18.15 4.12 3.40
CA ILE A 233 -17.02 3.60 4.18
C ILE A 233 -16.52 2.27 3.61
N THR A 234 -15.20 2.08 3.56
CA THR A 234 -14.63 0.78 3.19
C THR A 234 -14.73 -0.22 4.35
N PRO A 235 -15.21 -1.45 4.12
CA PRO A 235 -15.25 -2.46 5.17
C PRO A 235 -13.86 -3.03 5.46
N VAL A 236 -13.68 -3.56 6.68
CA VAL A 236 -12.49 -4.34 7.04
C VAL A 236 -12.94 -5.65 7.71
N PRO A 237 -12.61 -6.83 7.13
CA PRO A 237 -11.87 -7.05 5.88
C PRO A 237 -12.70 -6.74 4.61
N GLY A 238 -12.06 -6.78 3.44
CA GLY A 238 -12.73 -6.71 2.13
C GLY A 238 -12.72 -5.33 1.46
N GLY A 239 -12.25 -4.29 2.14
CA GLY A 239 -12.08 -2.94 1.59
C GLY A 239 -10.77 -2.80 0.83
N VAL A 240 -9.76 -2.15 1.45
CA VAL A 240 -8.62 -1.63 0.68
C VAL A 240 -7.56 -2.69 0.35
N GLY A 241 -7.45 -3.77 1.13
CA GLY A 241 -6.44 -4.82 0.92
C GLY A 241 -6.35 -5.35 -0.53
N PRO A 242 -7.46 -5.83 -1.13
CA PRO A 242 -7.49 -6.27 -2.54
C PRO A 242 -7.12 -5.17 -3.55
N VAL A 243 -7.46 -3.92 -3.25
CA VAL A 243 -7.13 -2.76 -4.11
C VAL A 243 -5.63 -2.48 -4.07
N THR A 244 -5.01 -2.55 -2.90
CA THR A 244 -3.55 -2.40 -2.74
C THR A 244 -2.79 -3.42 -3.59
N ILE A 245 -3.23 -4.68 -3.63
CA ILE A 245 -2.63 -5.72 -4.49
C ILE A 245 -2.80 -5.35 -5.97
N SER A 246 -3.98 -4.86 -6.35
CA SER A 246 -4.23 -4.42 -7.73
C SER A 246 -3.33 -3.25 -8.13
N MET A 247 -3.08 -2.31 -7.21
CA MET A 247 -2.17 -1.19 -7.44
C MET A 247 -0.71 -1.62 -7.54
N LEU A 248 -0.28 -2.63 -6.78
CA LEU A 248 1.04 -3.25 -6.92
C LEU A 248 1.22 -3.88 -8.31
N LEU A 249 0.22 -4.61 -8.79
CA LEU A 249 0.24 -5.18 -10.14
C LEU A 249 0.25 -4.10 -11.23
N SER A 250 -0.51 -3.01 -11.03
CA SER A 250 -0.48 -1.84 -11.90
C SER A 250 0.91 -1.20 -11.95
N ASN A 251 1.54 -0.95 -10.80
CA ASN A 251 2.89 -0.41 -10.75
C ASN A 251 3.88 -1.36 -11.44
N THR A 252 3.77 -2.67 -11.21
CA THR A 252 4.61 -3.67 -11.87
C THR A 252 4.46 -3.65 -13.39
N LEU A 253 3.22 -3.49 -13.89
CA LEU A 253 2.96 -3.33 -15.32
C LEU A 253 3.58 -2.05 -15.88
N ASP A 254 3.44 -0.93 -15.16
CA ASP A 254 4.02 0.36 -15.56
C ASP A 254 5.56 0.29 -15.63
N SER A 255 6.18 -0.43 -14.68
CA SER A 255 7.60 -0.74 -14.70
C SER A 255 8.01 -1.51 -15.94
N ALA A 256 7.32 -2.61 -16.23
CA ALA A 256 7.61 -3.44 -17.40
C ALA A 256 7.44 -2.66 -18.70
N LYS A 257 6.37 -1.84 -18.82
CA LYS A 257 6.16 -0.97 -19.99
C LYS A 257 7.34 -0.05 -20.22
N ARG A 258 7.82 0.64 -19.18
CA ARG A 258 9.00 1.52 -19.28
C ARG A 258 10.26 0.76 -19.69
N ALA A 259 10.49 -0.42 -19.11
CA ALA A 259 11.66 -1.25 -19.44
C ALA A 259 11.69 -1.68 -20.92
N PHE A 260 10.53 -1.89 -21.54
CA PHE A 260 10.40 -2.23 -22.96
C PHE A 260 10.15 -1.02 -23.88
N GLY A 261 10.20 0.21 -23.36
CA GLY A 261 9.98 1.43 -24.16
C GLY A 261 8.53 1.63 -24.63
N PHE A 262 7.56 0.96 -24.00
CA PHE A 262 6.15 1.27 -24.24
C PHE A 262 5.82 2.59 -23.56
N SER A 263 5.69 3.65 -24.36
CA SER A 263 5.28 4.97 -23.87
C SER A 263 3.84 4.90 -23.35
N SER A 264 3.62 5.41 -22.14
CA SER A 264 2.29 5.77 -21.68
C SER A 264 1.86 7.02 -22.48
N THR A 265 1.01 6.85 -23.49
CA THR A 265 0.20 7.95 -24.03
C THR A 265 -0.71 8.50 -22.95
#